data_AF-A0AAV0FKV9-F1
#
_entry.id   AF-A0AAV0FKV9-F1
#
_cell.length_a   1.000
_cell.length_b   1.000
_cell.length_c   1.000
_cell.angle_alpha   90.00
_cell.angle_beta   90.00
_cell.angle_gamma   90.00
#
_symmetry.space_group_name_H-M   'P 1'
#
loop_
_entity.id
_entity.type
_entity.pdbx_description
1 polymer ?
#
loop_
_entity_poly.entity_id
_entity_poly.type
_entity_poly.pdbx_seq_one_letter_code
_entity_poly.pdbx_strand_id
1 'polypeptide(L)'
;MFGGNAANLSLSKVGEIALKLVPKPPQGPEPKFISLLQLCNTPRNLEQIQTQITVRGLDQDEYTMPLFLLKCFELNQFCCARQLFDQTTYPSSYLWNTMFKGYLLKNQHREVLVLFRLMRNADEKPSCYTFSIILKSCGRLFALREGEEVHCVVFKTGLRSNTFVGTTLIDLYSRTMQIKCAHTVFSEMVLRNVVTYTSMINGFIENGDLTTARRLFDSAPDRDVVLWNTMIVAYIECRDMTEARKLFNVMPMKDLMSWNTLLNGYAKSGNVEECEKLFKVMKERNIFSWNGLIRGYAHNGHFVEVLCAFNRMLTVSEAQPNDVTLVNVLTACARLGALDMGKRVHSYAVSIGYKDNIYVGNGLVDMYAKCGVIENATDVFIRMEVKDLISWNTIINGVAVHGQAVAALMLFNQMRDACVRPDGITFIGVLCACSHMGLVSKGFDYFQLMVNEHSLVPQIEHYGCMVDLLARAGHFEQAVEFVHKMPMPADSVIWTTLLGACRIYKKVGFAVLALQKLTELDPNNPANHVTLANIYGDAHRWKDVAKQKVAMRDTGFKKLPGHSSIEVDDHVAEFYCFDERHAKTHAIYGALKGLMKTSISCDTSWNLINEP
;
A
#
# COMPACT_ATOMS: atom_id res chain seq x y z
N MET A 1 -39.30 1.24 88.63
CA MET A 1 -40.39 0.28 88.39
C MET A 1 -40.71 0.32 86.91
N PHE A 2 -40.45 -0.63 86.02
CA PHE A 2 -39.77 -1.93 85.90
C PHE A 2 -39.22 -1.86 84.44
N GLY A 3 -38.01 -2.23 84.04
CA GLY A 3 -37.13 -3.29 84.52
C GLY A 3 -37.58 -4.65 83.97
N GLY A 4 -37.10 -5.08 82.79
CA GLY A 4 -37.35 -6.45 82.32
C GLY A 4 -36.97 -6.79 80.87
N ASN A 5 -35.69 -7.13 80.66
CA ASN A 5 -35.15 -8.19 79.80
C ASN A 5 -35.87 -8.60 78.50
N ALA A 6 -35.24 -8.29 77.36
CA ALA A 6 -35.10 -9.25 76.26
C ALA A 6 -33.72 -9.06 75.60
N ALA A 7 -32.73 -9.73 76.19
CA ALA A 7 -31.42 -9.94 75.58
C ALA A 7 -31.52 -10.90 74.39
N ASN A 8 -30.70 -10.63 73.37
CA ASN A 8 -30.08 -11.63 72.51
C ASN A 8 -31.02 -12.56 71.72
N LEU A 9 -31.67 -12.04 70.68
CA LEU A 9 -31.70 -12.78 69.41
C LEU A 9 -30.53 -12.31 68.57
N SER A 10 -29.59 -13.22 68.33
CA SER A 10 -28.38 -12.99 67.57
C SER A 10 -28.68 -12.42 66.17
N LEU A 11 -27.93 -11.39 65.79
CA LEU A 11 -27.82 -10.88 64.42
C LEU A 11 -27.50 -11.97 63.38
N SER A 12 -27.09 -13.18 63.81
CA SER A 12 -26.90 -14.33 62.93
C SER A 12 -28.21 -14.91 62.35
N LYS A 13 -29.33 -14.90 63.08
CA LYS A 13 -30.60 -15.48 62.58
C LYS A 13 -31.34 -14.55 61.61
N VAL A 14 -31.21 -13.23 61.76
CA VAL A 14 -31.77 -12.26 60.81
C VAL A 14 -30.94 -12.24 59.51
N GLY A 15 -29.62 -12.44 59.62
CA GLY A 15 -28.73 -12.65 58.47
C GLY A 15 -29.00 -13.96 57.70
N GLU A 16 -29.31 -15.06 58.40
CA GLU A 16 -29.62 -16.35 57.76
C GLU A 16 -31.00 -16.38 57.08
N ILE A 17 -31.98 -15.61 57.55
CA ILE A 17 -33.29 -15.49 56.90
C ILE A 17 -33.22 -14.53 55.71
N ALA A 18 -32.41 -13.46 55.79
CA ALA A 18 -32.17 -12.57 54.66
C ALA A 18 -31.39 -13.24 53.51
N LEU A 19 -30.47 -14.17 53.81
CA LEU A 19 -29.77 -14.99 52.81
C LEU A 19 -30.65 -16.07 52.15
N LYS A 20 -31.76 -16.46 52.77
CA LYS A 20 -32.74 -17.42 52.19
C LYS A 20 -33.79 -16.75 51.30
N LEU A 21 -33.88 -15.42 51.32
CA LEU A 21 -34.81 -14.62 50.51
C LEU A 21 -34.12 -13.86 49.36
N VAL A 22 -32.80 -14.00 49.19
CA VAL A 22 -32.13 -13.61 47.95
C VAL A 22 -32.50 -14.66 46.90
N PRO A 23 -33.15 -14.31 45.78
CA PRO A 23 -33.29 -15.24 44.67
C PRO A 23 -31.88 -15.70 44.30
N LYS A 24 -31.64 -17.02 44.26
CA LYS A 24 -30.38 -17.60 43.77
C LYS A 24 -29.94 -16.82 42.52
N PRO A 25 -28.67 -16.40 42.40
CA PRO A 25 -28.23 -15.84 41.13
C PRO A 25 -28.56 -16.87 40.03
N PRO A 26 -29.15 -16.44 38.90
CA PRO A 26 -29.37 -17.35 37.79
C PRO A 26 -28.03 -18.02 37.47
N GLN A 27 -28.05 -19.34 37.31
CA GLN A 27 -26.85 -20.12 37.01
C GLN A 27 -26.17 -19.47 35.80
N GLY A 28 -24.91 -19.04 35.94
CA GLY A 28 -24.14 -18.55 34.80
C GLY A 28 -24.06 -19.61 33.69
N PRO A 29 -23.71 -19.21 32.46
CA PRO A 29 -23.71 -20.12 31.30
C PRO A 29 -22.90 -21.39 31.62
N GLU A 30 -23.46 -22.57 31.31
CA GLU A 30 -22.80 -23.85 31.61
C GLU A 30 -21.35 -23.82 31.06
N PRO A 31 -20.31 -24.10 31.86
CA PRO A 31 -18.91 -24.04 31.40
C PRO A 31 -18.63 -24.92 30.17
N LYS A 32 -19.38 -26.03 30.05
CA LYS A 32 -19.35 -26.91 28.88
C LYS A 32 -19.82 -26.22 27.60
N PHE A 33 -20.82 -25.35 27.68
CA PHE A 33 -21.34 -24.60 26.54
C PHE A 33 -20.33 -23.55 26.03
N ILE A 34 -19.66 -22.83 26.94
CA ILE A 34 -18.58 -21.90 26.57
C ILE A 34 -17.44 -22.64 25.87
N SER A 35 -17.05 -23.82 26.39
CA SER A 35 -15.99 -24.63 25.76
C SER A 35 -16.38 -25.14 24.36
N LEU A 36 -17.66 -25.49 24.14
CA LEU A 36 -18.17 -25.90 22.83
C LEU A 36 -18.19 -24.75 21.82
N LEU A 37 -18.55 -23.54 22.25
CA LEU A 37 -18.50 -22.34 21.43
C LEU A 37 -17.06 -21.95 21.04
N GLN A 38 -16.10 -22.12 21.95
CA GLN A 38 -14.69 -21.88 21.69
C GLN A 38 -14.11 -22.86 20.65
N LEU A 39 -14.58 -24.11 20.64
CA LEU A 39 -14.18 -25.16 19.68
C LEU A 39 -14.93 -25.09 18.33
N CYS A 40 -15.90 -24.19 18.20
CA CYS A 40 -16.72 -24.07 16.99
C CYS A 40 -15.99 -23.27 15.90
N ASN A 41 -15.36 -23.97 14.95
CA ASN A 41 -14.64 -23.34 13.84
C ASN A 41 -15.36 -23.44 12.48
N THR A 42 -16.50 -24.12 12.41
CA THR A 42 -17.22 -24.35 11.16
C THR A 42 -18.71 -23.99 11.27
N PRO A 43 -19.36 -23.55 10.18
CA PRO A 43 -20.79 -23.25 10.16
C PRO A 43 -21.69 -24.45 10.54
N ARG A 44 -21.28 -25.68 10.20
CA ARG A 44 -22.01 -26.90 10.55
C ARG A 44 -22.03 -27.18 12.06
N ASN A 45 -20.92 -26.91 12.75
CA ASN A 45 -20.88 -27.04 14.21
C ASN A 45 -21.80 -26.00 14.88
N LEU A 46 -21.91 -24.81 14.28
CA LEU A 46 -22.78 -23.74 14.75
C LEU A 46 -24.27 -24.12 14.62
N GLU A 47 -24.69 -24.75 13.52
CA GLU A 47 -26.05 -25.28 13.34
C GLU A 47 -26.38 -26.40 14.36
N GLN A 48 -25.42 -27.28 14.65
CA GLN A 48 -25.57 -28.30 15.68
C GLN A 48 -25.71 -27.69 17.08
N ILE A 49 -24.94 -26.64 17.39
CA ILE A 49 -25.08 -25.92 18.66
C ILE A 49 -26.41 -25.16 18.69
N GLN A 50 -26.85 -24.56 17.59
CA GLN A 50 -28.15 -23.88 17.49
C GLN A 50 -29.31 -24.82 17.81
N THR A 51 -29.33 -26.00 17.19
CA THR A 51 -30.36 -27.01 17.47
C THR A 51 -30.37 -27.46 18.94
N GLN A 52 -29.20 -27.56 19.57
CA GLN A 52 -29.10 -27.86 21.01
C GLN A 52 -29.61 -26.71 21.89
N ILE A 53 -29.40 -25.45 21.50
CA ILE A 53 -29.94 -24.27 22.21
C ILE A 53 -31.48 -24.27 22.15
N THR A 54 -32.05 -24.51 20.97
CA THR A 54 -33.51 -24.56 20.77
C THR A 54 -34.15 -25.75 21.51
N VAL A 55 -33.54 -26.93 21.47
CA VAL A 55 -34.06 -28.13 22.14
C VAL A 55 -34.00 -28.00 23.67
N ARG A 56 -33.00 -27.30 24.21
CA ARG A 56 -32.84 -27.10 25.66
C ARG A 56 -33.58 -25.87 26.21
N GLY A 57 -34.25 -25.08 25.36
CA GLY A 57 -34.93 -23.85 25.78
C GLY A 57 -33.97 -22.80 26.35
N LEU A 58 -32.71 -22.79 25.88
CA LEU A 58 -31.70 -21.81 26.26
C LEU A 58 -31.76 -20.55 25.38
N ASP A 59 -32.75 -20.47 24.48
CA ASP A 59 -33.04 -19.36 23.58
C ASP A 59 -33.48 -18.09 24.33
N GLN A 60 -33.95 -18.23 25.58
CA GLN A 60 -34.30 -17.11 26.46
C GLN A 60 -33.24 -16.78 27.51
N ASP A 61 -32.10 -17.48 27.53
CA ASP A 61 -31.05 -17.26 28.52
C ASP A 61 -30.21 -16.01 28.18
N GLU A 62 -30.15 -15.07 29.12
CA GLU A 62 -29.60 -13.72 28.94
C GLU A 62 -28.07 -13.71 28.71
N TYR A 63 -27.38 -14.81 29.04
CA TYR A 63 -25.92 -14.93 28.96
C TYR A 63 -25.41 -15.81 27.82
N THR A 64 -26.14 -16.88 27.52
CA THR A 64 -25.78 -17.89 26.51
C THR A 64 -25.98 -17.35 25.09
N MET A 65 -27.07 -16.61 24.87
CA MET A 65 -27.46 -16.09 23.55
C MET A 65 -26.50 -15.04 22.96
N PRO A 66 -26.04 -14.03 23.72
CA PRO A 66 -25.03 -13.07 23.24
C PRO A 66 -23.71 -13.73 22.79
N LEU A 67 -23.24 -14.74 23.52
CA LEU A 67 -22.01 -15.46 23.18
C LEU A 67 -22.16 -16.26 21.88
N PHE A 68 -23.31 -16.91 21.70
CA PHE A 68 -23.63 -17.61 20.46
C PHE A 68 -23.71 -16.64 19.27
N LEU A 69 -24.39 -15.50 19.42
CA LEU A 69 -24.50 -14.48 18.36
C LEU A 69 -23.13 -13.93 17.94
N LEU A 70 -22.25 -13.60 18.89
CA LEU A 70 -20.87 -13.17 18.57
C LEU A 70 -20.13 -14.23 17.74
N LYS A 71 -20.33 -15.51 18.06
CA LYS A 71 -19.75 -16.61 17.29
C LYS A 71 -20.33 -16.73 15.88
N CYS A 72 -21.63 -16.51 15.73
CA CYS A 72 -22.25 -16.41 14.40
C CYS A 72 -21.61 -15.31 13.57
N PHE A 73 -21.35 -14.14 14.16
CA PHE A 73 -20.64 -13.06 13.47
C PHE A 73 -19.21 -13.46 13.13
N GLU A 74 -18.43 -14.06 14.04
CA GLU A 74 -17.07 -14.56 13.73
C GLU A 74 -17.05 -15.43 12.47
N LEU A 75 -18.01 -16.37 12.36
CA LEU A 75 -18.16 -17.31 11.25
C LEU A 75 -18.94 -16.75 10.03
N ASN A 76 -19.23 -15.45 9.99
CA ASN A 76 -19.97 -14.76 8.92
C ASN A 76 -21.40 -15.29 8.65
N GLN A 77 -22.06 -15.85 9.67
CA GLN A 77 -23.44 -16.38 9.60
C GLN A 77 -24.47 -15.33 10.04
N PHE A 78 -24.62 -14.26 9.23
CA PHE A 78 -25.48 -13.11 9.55
C PHE A 78 -26.97 -13.46 9.61
N CYS A 79 -27.45 -14.30 8.69
CA CYS A 79 -28.87 -14.68 8.61
C CYS A 79 -29.29 -15.50 9.83
N CYS A 80 -28.45 -16.43 10.27
CA CYS A 80 -28.68 -17.22 11.48
C CYS A 80 -28.76 -16.32 12.72
N ALA A 81 -27.79 -15.42 12.89
CA ALA A 81 -27.78 -14.46 13.99
C ALA A 81 -29.06 -13.58 14.01
N ARG A 82 -29.47 -13.11 12.83
CA ARG A 82 -30.66 -12.28 12.67
C ARG A 82 -31.96 -13.02 12.99
N GLN A 83 -32.13 -14.22 12.44
CA GLN A 83 -33.30 -15.05 12.67
C GLN A 83 -33.47 -15.40 14.14
N LEU A 84 -32.38 -15.76 14.82
CA LEU A 84 -32.40 -16.10 16.23
C LEU A 84 -32.75 -14.88 17.11
N PHE A 85 -32.25 -13.70 16.73
CA PHE A 85 -32.60 -12.45 17.39
C PHE A 85 -34.09 -12.10 17.19
N ASP A 86 -34.61 -12.22 15.97
CA ASP A 86 -36.02 -11.91 15.66
C ASP A 86 -37.00 -12.92 16.31
N GLN A 87 -36.54 -14.13 16.66
CA GLN A 87 -37.30 -15.12 17.43
C GLN A 87 -37.41 -14.79 18.92
N THR A 88 -36.58 -13.88 19.43
CA THR A 88 -36.59 -13.48 20.85
C THR A 88 -37.70 -12.45 21.10
N THR A 89 -38.68 -12.78 21.93
CA THR A 89 -39.88 -11.95 22.16
C THR A 89 -39.62 -10.67 22.96
N TYR A 90 -38.60 -10.64 23.82
CA TYR A 90 -38.17 -9.45 24.57
C TYR A 90 -36.64 -9.37 24.68
N PRO A 91 -35.93 -8.87 23.65
CA PRO A 91 -34.47 -8.80 23.67
C PRO A 91 -33.98 -7.79 24.71
N SER A 92 -33.10 -8.20 25.63
CA SER A 92 -32.50 -7.28 26.61
C SER A 92 -31.56 -6.26 25.95
N SER A 93 -31.29 -5.14 26.63
CA SER A 93 -30.35 -4.10 26.16
C SER A 93 -28.95 -4.66 25.83
N TYR A 94 -28.53 -5.71 26.54
CA TYR A 94 -27.26 -6.40 26.29
C TYR A 94 -27.28 -7.19 24.96
N LEU A 95 -28.39 -7.86 24.65
CA LEU A 95 -28.56 -8.60 23.40
C LEU A 95 -28.60 -7.66 22.18
N TRP A 96 -29.30 -6.52 22.30
CA TRP A 96 -29.27 -5.45 21.30
C TRP A 96 -27.85 -4.94 21.03
N ASN A 97 -27.11 -4.60 22.10
CA ASN A 97 -25.72 -4.13 21.98
C ASN A 97 -24.79 -5.17 21.37
N THR A 98 -25.04 -6.46 21.62
CA THR A 98 -24.28 -7.56 21.04
C THR A 98 -24.49 -7.64 19.52
N MET A 99 -25.74 -7.54 19.07
CA MET A 99 -26.06 -7.47 17.62
C MET A 99 -25.41 -6.25 16.98
N PHE A 100 -25.55 -5.06 17.58
CA PHE A 100 -24.90 -3.85 17.07
C PHE A 100 -23.39 -3.99 16.95
N LYS A 101 -22.73 -4.56 17.96
CA LYS A 101 -21.28 -4.81 17.96
C LYS A 101 -20.89 -5.81 16.87
N GLY A 102 -21.64 -6.89 16.70
CA GLY A 102 -21.41 -7.90 15.67
C GLY A 102 -21.46 -7.34 14.25
N TYR A 103 -22.52 -6.60 13.93
CA TYR A 103 -22.64 -5.92 12.62
C TYR A 103 -21.57 -4.85 12.42
N LEU A 104 -21.22 -4.08 13.46
CA LEU A 104 -20.16 -3.08 13.39
C LEU A 104 -18.79 -3.72 13.06
N LEU A 105 -18.44 -4.84 13.70
CA LEU A 105 -17.17 -5.54 13.46
C LEU A 105 -17.04 -6.10 12.03
N LYS A 106 -18.17 -6.34 11.36
CA LYS A 106 -18.22 -6.83 9.98
C LYS A 106 -18.52 -5.72 8.97
N ASN A 107 -18.42 -4.46 9.38
CA ASN A 107 -18.66 -3.26 8.57
C ASN A 107 -20.07 -3.19 7.92
N GLN A 108 -21.05 -3.87 8.50
CA GLN A 108 -22.46 -3.85 8.08
C GLN A 108 -23.19 -2.68 8.78
N HIS A 109 -22.83 -1.46 8.39
CA HIS A 109 -23.32 -0.24 9.05
C HIS A 109 -24.80 0.04 8.79
N ARG A 110 -25.36 -0.42 7.67
CA ARG A 110 -26.77 -0.16 7.30
C ARG A 110 -27.71 -0.97 8.20
N GLU A 111 -27.34 -2.20 8.48
CA GLU A 111 -28.04 -3.15 9.35
C GLU A 111 -28.09 -2.63 10.79
N VAL A 112 -27.02 -1.97 11.27
CA VAL A 112 -26.99 -1.27 12.58
C VAL A 112 -28.09 -0.21 12.65
N LEU A 113 -28.30 0.59 11.60
CA LEU A 113 -29.34 1.62 11.59
C LEU A 113 -30.75 1.02 11.56
N VAL A 114 -30.94 -0.08 10.82
CA VAL A 114 -32.21 -0.84 10.80
C VAL A 114 -32.53 -1.40 12.18
N LEU A 115 -31.57 -2.04 12.84
CA LEU A 115 -31.71 -2.53 14.21
C LEU A 115 -32.07 -1.42 15.20
N PHE A 116 -31.47 -0.24 15.06
CA PHE A 116 -31.77 0.86 15.95
C PHE A 116 -33.22 1.35 15.82
N ARG A 117 -33.76 1.38 14.60
CA ARG A 117 -35.19 1.69 14.39
C ARG A 117 -36.09 0.66 15.06
N LEU A 118 -35.72 -0.63 14.99
CA LEU A 118 -36.47 -1.70 15.65
C LEU A 118 -36.41 -1.62 17.17
N MET A 119 -35.23 -1.34 17.74
CA MET A 119 -35.06 -1.13 19.18
C MET A 119 -35.93 0.04 19.67
N ARG A 120 -35.99 1.13 18.90
CA ARG A 120 -36.85 2.29 19.21
C ARG A 120 -38.34 1.94 19.18
N ASN A 121 -38.78 1.10 18.25
CA ASN A 121 -40.17 0.66 18.18
C ASN A 121 -40.54 -0.31 19.30
N ALA A 122 -39.56 -0.96 19.91
CA ALA A 122 -39.73 -1.84 21.07
C ALA A 122 -39.71 -1.09 22.42
N ASP A 123 -39.68 0.26 22.40
CA ASP A 123 -39.61 1.15 23.59
C ASP A 123 -38.43 0.87 24.56
N GLU A 124 -37.40 0.18 24.09
CA GLU A 124 -36.19 -0.09 24.87
C GLU A 124 -35.25 1.12 24.89
N LYS A 125 -34.75 1.47 26.09
CA LYS A 125 -33.93 2.68 26.28
C LYS A 125 -32.49 2.44 25.79
N PRO A 126 -31.99 3.24 24.82
CA PRO A 126 -30.62 3.09 24.36
C PRO A 126 -29.61 3.53 25.43
N SER A 127 -28.50 2.81 25.51
CA SER A 127 -27.38 3.12 26.41
C SER A 127 -26.33 4.04 25.75
N CYS A 128 -25.37 4.54 26.52
CA CYS A 128 -24.23 5.29 25.98
C CYS A 128 -23.41 4.47 24.96
N TYR A 129 -23.30 3.14 25.15
CA TYR A 129 -22.64 2.23 24.22
C TYR A 129 -23.44 2.07 22.92
N THR A 130 -24.77 1.98 23.04
CA THR A 130 -25.70 1.90 21.89
C THR A 130 -25.53 3.12 20.99
N PHE A 131 -25.64 4.32 21.56
CA PHE A 131 -25.46 5.58 20.81
C PHE A 131 -24.09 5.67 20.15
N SER A 132 -23.04 5.26 20.84
CA SER A 132 -21.67 5.31 20.30
C SER A 132 -21.48 4.42 19.08
N ILE A 133 -22.07 3.21 19.06
CA ILE A 133 -22.02 2.31 17.90
C ILE A 133 -22.83 2.86 16.73
N ILE A 134 -24.01 3.40 17.00
CA ILE A 134 -24.91 3.95 15.97
C ILE A 134 -24.29 5.19 15.33
N LEU A 135 -23.84 6.15 16.13
CA LEU A 135 -23.20 7.38 15.66
C LEU A 135 -21.96 7.08 14.82
N LYS A 136 -21.14 6.10 15.24
CA LYS A 136 -19.98 5.63 14.47
C LYS A 136 -20.39 5.02 13.11
N SER A 137 -21.49 4.27 13.07
CA SER A 137 -22.06 3.75 11.82
C SER A 137 -22.61 4.85 10.93
N CYS A 138 -23.30 5.85 11.49
CA CYS A 138 -23.75 7.04 10.75
C CYS A 138 -22.56 7.80 10.13
N GLY A 139 -21.47 7.98 10.88
CA GLY A 139 -20.27 8.64 10.40
C GLY A 139 -19.55 7.87 9.29
N ARG A 140 -19.60 6.53 9.29
CA ARG A 140 -19.04 5.68 8.21
C ARG A 140 -19.90 5.70 6.94
N LEU A 141 -21.22 5.85 7.08
CA LEU A 141 -22.17 5.94 5.96
C LEU A 141 -22.38 7.37 5.45
N PHE A 142 -21.77 8.37 6.10
CA PHE A 142 -22.05 9.79 5.85
C PHE A 142 -23.55 10.14 5.99
N ALA A 143 -24.25 9.42 6.86
CA ALA A 143 -25.70 9.53 7.08
C ALA A 143 -26.01 10.65 8.09
N LEU A 144 -25.95 11.91 7.63
CA LEU A 144 -26.10 13.09 8.49
C LEU A 144 -27.49 13.17 9.14
N ARG A 145 -28.57 12.93 8.38
CA ARG A 145 -29.95 13.05 8.89
C ARG A 145 -30.21 12.07 10.03
N GLU A 146 -29.87 10.81 9.82
CA GLU A 146 -29.98 9.77 10.85
C GLU A 146 -29.09 10.09 12.06
N GLY A 147 -27.91 10.66 11.84
CA GLY A 147 -27.03 11.15 12.90
C GLY A 147 -27.64 12.27 13.76
N GLU A 148 -28.30 13.25 13.13
CA GLU A 148 -28.98 14.35 13.82
C GLU A 148 -30.20 13.87 14.61
N GLU A 149 -30.96 12.91 14.07
CA GLU A 149 -32.04 12.26 14.80
C GLU A 149 -31.53 11.57 16.06
N VAL A 150 -30.44 10.81 15.94
CA VAL A 150 -29.80 10.14 17.07
C VAL A 150 -29.29 11.16 18.09
N HIS A 151 -28.68 12.26 17.66
CA HIS A 151 -28.25 13.34 18.54
C HIS A 151 -29.42 13.97 19.32
N CYS A 152 -30.58 14.18 18.67
CA CYS A 152 -31.79 14.64 19.34
C CYS A 152 -32.26 13.67 20.43
N VAL A 153 -32.15 12.35 20.19
CA VAL A 153 -32.50 11.32 21.18
C VAL A 153 -31.49 11.32 22.33
N VAL A 154 -30.19 11.48 22.07
CA VAL A 154 -29.15 11.66 23.11
C VAL A 154 -29.48 12.85 24.02
N PHE A 155 -29.95 13.96 23.44
CA PHE A 155 -30.36 15.14 24.20
C PHE A 155 -31.56 14.84 25.12
N LYS A 156 -32.60 14.21 24.58
CA LYS A 156 -33.82 13.84 25.34
C LYS A 156 -33.56 12.81 26.45
N THR A 157 -32.57 11.94 26.29
CA THR A 157 -32.22 10.90 27.27
C THR A 157 -31.30 11.39 28.39
N GLY A 158 -30.83 12.65 28.34
CA GLY A 158 -29.98 13.23 29.38
C GLY A 158 -28.51 12.80 29.32
N LEU A 159 -28.08 12.16 28.24
CA LEU A 159 -26.69 11.69 28.06
C LEU A 159 -25.74 12.76 27.48
N ARG A 160 -26.17 14.02 27.39
CA ARG A 160 -25.36 15.16 26.89
C ARG A 160 -24.07 15.38 27.68
N SER A 161 -24.06 15.07 28.97
CA SER A 161 -22.86 15.20 29.83
C SER A 161 -21.89 14.03 29.68
N ASN A 162 -22.26 12.96 28.96
CA ASN A 162 -21.43 11.78 28.79
C ASN A 162 -20.31 12.03 27.78
N THR A 163 -19.06 12.01 28.24
CA THR A 163 -17.87 12.26 27.42
C THR A 163 -17.76 11.29 26.24
N PHE A 164 -18.11 10.01 26.42
CA PHE A 164 -18.01 8.99 25.37
C PHE A 164 -18.99 9.25 24.22
N VAL A 165 -20.25 9.59 24.54
CA VAL A 165 -21.24 9.99 23.53
C VAL A 165 -20.85 11.32 22.88
N GLY A 166 -20.33 12.28 23.65
CA GLY A 166 -19.81 13.55 23.11
C GLY A 166 -18.68 13.35 22.09
N THR A 167 -17.70 12.48 22.38
CA THR A 167 -16.60 12.18 21.44
C THR A 167 -17.09 11.54 20.14
N THR A 168 -18.11 10.68 20.21
CA THR A 168 -18.66 10.03 19.00
C THR A 168 -19.55 10.97 18.18
N LEU A 169 -20.24 11.91 18.82
CA LEU A 169 -20.94 13.00 18.13
C LEU A 169 -19.95 13.93 17.40
N ILE A 170 -18.81 14.25 18.01
CA ILE A 170 -17.75 15.03 17.36
C ILE A 170 -17.23 14.29 16.12
N ASP A 171 -16.92 12.98 16.20
CA ASP A 171 -16.48 12.16 15.05
C ASP A 171 -17.55 12.13 13.93
N LEU A 172 -18.83 11.95 14.27
CA LEU A 172 -19.93 11.97 13.31
C LEU A 172 -19.99 13.30 12.54
N TYR A 173 -20.04 14.42 13.27
CA TYR A 173 -20.17 15.74 12.65
C TYR A 173 -18.92 16.14 11.87
N SER A 174 -17.74 15.71 12.31
CA SER A 174 -16.48 15.93 11.61
C SER A 174 -16.46 15.24 10.24
N ARG A 175 -16.86 13.96 10.18
CA ARG A 175 -16.89 13.20 8.92
C ARG A 175 -17.99 13.61 7.96
N THR A 176 -19.09 14.12 8.48
CA THR A 176 -20.20 14.66 7.66
C THR A 176 -19.97 16.11 7.23
N MET A 177 -18.75 16.64 7.40
CA MET A 177 -18.33 18.00 7.02
C MET A 177 -19.10 19.12 7.74
N GLN A 178 -19.67 18.83 8.92
CA GLN A 178 -20.42 19.77 9.76
C GLN A 178 -19.60 20.18 11.00
N ILE A 179 -18.40 20.71 10.77
CA ILE A 179 -17.45 21.02 11.86
C ILE A 179 -17.98 22.05 12.87
N LYS A 180 -18.89 22.95 12.45
CA LYS A 180 -19.56 23.90 13.35
C LYS A 180 -20.41 23.18 14.40
N CYS A 181 -21.17 22.17 13.99
CA CYS A 181 -21.97 21.34 14.89
C CYS A 181 -21.08 20.50 15.83
N ALA A 182 -19.95 20.00 15.33
CA ALA A 182 -18.95 19.34 16.18
C ALA A 182 -18.41 20.30 17.24
N HIS A 183 -18.09 21.54 16.86
CA HIS A 183 -17.58 22.56 17.79
C HIS A 183 -18.63 22.97 18.83
N THR A 184 -19.90 23.09 18.44
CA THR A 184 -20.97 23.35 19.41
C THR A 184 -21.08 22.22 20.42
N VAL A 185 -21.10 20.96 19.96
CA VAL A 185 -21.12 19.79 20.86
C VAL A 185 -19.93 19.84 21.82
N PHE A 186 -18.72 20.09 21.31
CA PHE A 186 -17.51 20.21 22.12
C PHE A 186 -17.59 21.34 23.17
N SER A 187 -18.07 22.51 22.78
CA SER A 187 -18.21 23.67 23.68
C SER A 187 -19.22 23.45 24.81
N GLU A 188 -20.24 22.64 24.55
CA GLU A 188 -21.30 22.32 25.50
C GLU A 188 -20.93 21.19 26.48
N MET A 189 -19.79 20.51 26.27
CA MET A 189 -19.32 19.44 27.15
C MET A 189 -18.86 19.99 28.50
N VAL A 190 -19.47 19.48 29.58
CA VAL A 190 -19.13 19.84 30.96
C VAL A 190 -17.73 19.37 31.32
N LEU A 191 -17.38 18.12 30.94
CA LEU A 191 -16.07 17.52 31.18
C LEU A 191 -15.37 17.29 29.84
N ARG A 192 -14.37 18.12 29.57
CA ARG A 192 -13.47 18.01 28.41
C ARG A 192 -12.14 17.41 28.87
N ASN A 193 -11.84 16.21 28.42
CA ASN A 193 -10.57 15.53 28.66
C ASN A 193 -9.72 15.49 27.39
N VAL A 194 -8.47 15.01 27.48
CA VAL A 194 -7.55 14.97 26.34
C VAL A 194 -8.16 14.27 25.12
N VAL A 195 -8.92 13.18 25.32
CA VAL A 195 -9.62 12.45 24.23
C VAL A 195 -10.60 13.36 23.47
N THR A 196 -11.40 14.18 24.17
CA THR A 196 -12.31 15.13 23.49
C THR A 196 -11.59 16.19 22.69
N TYR A 197 -10.45 16.70 23.20
CA TYR A 197 -9.61 17.64 22.46
C TYR A 197 -9.01 16.98 21.22
N THR A 198 -8.48 15.76 21.34
CA THR A 198 -7.95 14.98 20.21
C THR A 198 -9.02 14.73 19.14
N SER A 199 -10.24 14.34 19.54
CA SER A 199 -11.36 14.15 18.60
C SER A 199 -11.72 15.46 17.88
N MET A 200 -11.80 16.59 18.59
CA MET A 200 -12.15 17.87 17.98
C MET A 200 -11.05 18.39 17.04
N ILE A 201 -9.79 18.22 17.44
CA ILE A 201 -8.61 18.60 16.63
C ILE A 201 -8.54 17.75 15.36
N ASN A 202 -8.68 16.43 15.45
CA ASN A 202 -8.80 15.56 14.28
C ASN A 202 -9.94 16.00 13.37
N GLY A 203 -11.09 16.38 13.94
CA GLY A 203 -12.21 16.90 13.17
C GLY A 203 -11.86 18.15 12.36
N PHE A 204 -11.17 19.11 12.95
CA PHE A 204 -10.70 20.29 12.22
C PHE A 204 -9.65 19.96 11.16
N ILE A 205 -8.74 19.01 11.43
CA ILE A 205 -7.72 18.54 10.48
C ILE A 205 -8.38 17.89 9.26
N GLU A 206 -9.34 16.97 9.47
CA GLU A 206 -10.09 16.30 8.39
C GLU A 206 -10.89 17.30 7.52
N ASN A 207 -11.33 18.42 8.11
CA ASN A 207 -12.02 19.50 7.42
C ASN A 207 -11.08 20.59 6.85
N GLY A 208 -9.76 20.43 7.00
CA GLY A 208 -8.74 21.33 6.44
C GLY A 208 -8.47 22.63 7.21
N ASP A 209 -9.06 22.84 8.40
CA ASP A 209 -8.79 24.02 9.24
C ASP A 209 -7.72 23.73 10.29
N LEU A 210 -6.47 23.69 9.83
CA LEU A 210 -5.31 23.49 10.70
C LEU A 210 -5.10 24.65 11.69
N THR A 211 -5.59 25.85 11.37
CA THR A 211 -5.38 27.04 12.21
C THR A 211 -6.18 26.97 13.50
N THR A 212 -7.45 26.58 13.42
CA THR A 212 -8.31 26.38 14.60
C THR A 212 -7.89 25.14 15.36
N ALA A 213 -7.50 24.07 14.67
CA ALA A 213 -6.90 22.88 15.30
C ALA A 213 -5.69 23.26 16.17
N ARG A 214 -4.79 24.11 15.65
CA ARG A 214 -3.63 24.58 16.41
C ARG A 214 -4.02 25.42 17.63
N ARG A 215 -4.99 26.33 17.50
CA ARG A 215 -5.48 27.13 18.64
C ARG A 215 -6.10 26.25 19.73
N LEU A 216 -6.84 25.21 19.36
CA LEU A 216 -7.39 24.25 20.32
C LEU A 216 -6.32 23.39 20.98
N PHE A 217 -5.27 23.05 20.25
CA PHE A 217 -4.12 22.37 20.82
C PHE A 217 -3.41 23.26 21.86
N ASP A 218 -3.20 24.54 21.55
CA ASP A 218 -2.56 25.49 22.46
C ASP A 218 -3.44 25.85 23.68
N SER A 219 -4.76 25.66 23.61
CA SER A 219 -5.67 25.85 24.75
C SER A 219 -5.95 24.60 25.59
N ALA A 220 -5.50 23.42 25.14
CA ALA A 220 -5.70 22.17 25.87
C ALA A 220 -4.99 22.20 27.25
N PRO A 221 -5.70 21.88 28.35
CA PRO A 221 -5.16 21.97 29.70
C PRO A 221 -4.04 20.94 29.94
N ASP A 222 -4.27 19.70 29.47
CA ASP A 222 -3.29 18.62 29.48
C ASP A 222 -3.11 18.12 28.04
N ARG A 223 -1.87 17.74 27.71
CA ARG A 223 -1.50 17.20 26.40
C ARG A 223 -0.73 15.91 26.58
N ASP A 224 -1.36 14.80 26.24
CA ASP A 224 -0.67 13.52 26.18
C ASP A 224 0.12 13.37 24.87
N VAL A 225 0.95 12.33 24.79
CA VAL A 225 1.77 12.03 23.62
C VAL A 225 0.92 11.84 22.35
N VAL A 226 -0.30 11.31 22.49
CA VAL A 226 -1.23 11.10 21.37
C VAL A 226 -1.61 12.44 20.75
N LEU A 227 -2.01 13.42 21.56
CA LEU A 227 -2.42 14.73 21.08
C LEU A 227 -1.28 15.50 20.40
N TRP A 228 -0.05 15.41 20.93
CA TRP A 228 1.16 15.94 20.27
C TRP A 228 1.39 15.28 18.91
N ASN A 229 1.36 13.95 18.86
CA ASN A 229 1.57 13.20 17.62
C ASN A 229 0.50 13.50 16.57
N THR A 230 -0.76 13.65 16.97
CA THR A 230 -1.87 14.08 16.09
C THR A 230 -1.54 15.40 15.38
N MET A 231 -1.10 16.41 16.12
CA MET A 231 -0.76 17.70 15.51
C MET A 231 0.47 17.61 14.59
N ILE A 232 1.49 16.82 14.97
CA ILE A 232 2.67 16.61 14.12
C ILE A 232 2.27 15.92 12.80
N VAL A 233 1.43 14.88 12.85
CA VAL A 233 0.89 14.21 11.66
C VAL A 233 0.14 15.20 10.78
N ALA A 234 -0.70 16.06 11.36
CA ALA A 234 -1.44 17.06 10.61
C ALA A 234 -0.53 18.03 9.82
N TYR A 235 0.53 18.54 10.45
CA TYR A 235 1.52 19.38 9.76
C TYR A 235 2.26 18.62 8.66
N ILE A 236 2.59 17.34 8.88
CA ILE A 236 3.21 16.47 7.87
C ILE A 236 2.27 16.29 6.65
N GLU A 237 0.98 16.06 6.87
CA GLU A 237 -0.03 15.90 5.81
C GLU A 237 -0.22 17.20 5.01
N CYS A 238 -0.16 18.35 5.68
CA CYS A 238 -0.12 19.67 5.03
C CYS A 238 1.24 20.01 4.39
N ARG A 239 2.21 19.10 4.40
CA ARG A 239 3.58 19.27 3.88
C ARG A 239 4.39 20.39 4.54
N ASP A 240 4.00 20.85 5.73
CA ASP A 240 4.76 21.81 6.52
C ASP A 240 5.67 21.09 7.53
N MET A 241 6.82 20.62 7.02
CA MET A 241 7.81 19.95 7.86
C MET A 241 8.50 20.89 8.85
N THR A 242 8.43 22.21 8.65
CA THR A 242 9.10 23.18 9.51
C THR A 242 8.36 23.34 10.84
N GLU A 243 7.05 23.50 10.80
CA GLU A 243 6.21 23.56 11.99
C GLU A 243 6.12 22.20 12.68
N ALA A 244 6.04 21.10 11.91
CA ALA A 244 6.09 19.74 12.47
C ALA A 244 7.37 19.52 13.32
N ARG A 245 8.54 19.96 12.82
CA ARG A 245 9.81 19.86 13.54
C ARG A 245 9.86 20.76 14.78
N LYS A 246 9.37 22.00 14.68
CA LYS A 246 9.30 22.91 15.84
C LYS A 246 8.44 22.31 16.95
N LEU A 247 7.26 21.79 16.60
CA LEU A 247 6.33 21.19 17.56
C LEU A 247 6.94 19.94 18.20
N PHE A 248 7.59 19.08 17.40
CA PHE A 248 8.32 17.93 17.90
C PHE A 248 9.41 18.34 18.90
N ASN A 249 10.21 19.36 18.61
CA ASN A 249 11.28 19.79 19.50
C ASN A 249 10.76 20.23 20.87
N VAL A 250 9.65 20.98 20.93
CA VAL A 250 9.01 21.49 22.16
C VAL A 250 8.31 20.39 22.97
N MET A 251 7.99 19.25 22.36
CA MET A 251 7.30 18.13 23.02
C MET A 251 8.06 17.66 24.28
N PRO A 252 7.45 17.67 25.48
CA PRO A 252 8.14 17.37 26.75
C PRO A 252 8.66 15.93 26.85
N MET A 253 7.83 14.96 26.44
CA MET A 253 8.18 13.54 26.39
C MET A 253 7.99 13.03 24.98
N LYS A 254 9.03 12.44 24.40
CA LYS A 254 9.02 11.87 23.05
C LYS A 254 9.14 10.36 23.18
N ASP A 255 8.09 9.63 22.82
CA ASP A 255 8.17 8.18 22.73
C ASP A 255 8.71 7.76 21.36
N LEU A 256 8.98 6.47 21.19
CA LEU A 256 9.47 5.92 19.93
C LEU A 256 8.51 6.20 18.76
N MET A 257 7.21 6.28 19.04
CA MET A 257 6.21 6.64 18.04
C MET A 257 6.40 8.08 17.56
N SER A 258 6.56 9.06 18.45
CA SER A 258 6.83 10.45 18.07
C SER A 258 8.04 10.56 17.12
N TRP A 259 9.13 9.84 17.40
CA TRP A 259 10.30 9.81 16.51
C TRP A 259 9.97 9.19 15.16
N ASN A 260 9.27 8.06 15.14
CA ASN A 260 8.86 7.36 13.91
C ASN A 260 7.89 8.20 13.05
N THR A 261 6.97 8.97 13.66
CA THR A 261 6.08 9.91 12.96
C THR A 261 6.89 10.91 12.17
N LEU A 262 7.83 11.60 12.84
CA LEU A 262 8.63 12.64 12.21
C LEU A 262 9.57 12.07 11.15
N LEU A 263 10.17 10.90 11.40
CA LEU A 263 11.00 10.17 10.43
C LEU A 263 10.23 9.86 9.14
N ASN A 264 9.01 9.33 9.26
CA ASN A 264 8.14 9.04 8.14
C ASN A 264 7.68 10.32 7.41
N GLY A 265 7.50 11.43 8.14
CA GLY A 265 7.23 12.73 7.55
C GLY A 265 8.37 13.22 6.64
N TYR A 266 9.61 13.17 7.13
CA TYR A 266 10.77 13.52 6.32
C TYR A 266 10.93 12.60 5.11
N ALA A 267 10.77 11.29 5.30
CA ALA A 267 10.79 10.30 4.22
C ALA A 267 9.77 10.62 3.10
N LYS A 268 8.52 10.97 3.46
CA LYS A 268 7.47 11.37 2.50
C LYS A 268 7.77 12.70 1.82
N SER A 269 8.42 13.63 2.51
CA SER A 269 8.76 14.95 1.95
C SER A 269 9.96 14.93 0.98
N GLY A 270 10.68 13.82 0.90
CA GLY A 270 11.89 13.69 0.09
C GLY A 270 13.17 14.24 0.72
N ASN A 271 13.09 14.77 1.95
CA ASN A 271 14.27 15.23 2.68
C ASN A 271 14.97 14.06 3.39
N VAL A 272 15.71 13.28 2.61
CA VAL A 272 16.43 12.09 3.05
C VAL A 272 17.56 12.43 4.04
N GLU A 273 18.21 13.59 3.88
CA GLU A 273 19.32 14.01 4.75
C GLU A 273 18.86 14.24 6.19
N GLU A 274 17.74 14.96 6.37
CA GLU A 274 17.16 15.15 7.71
C GLU A 274 16.60 13.86 8.29
N CYS A 275 16.09 12.95 7.45
CA CYS A 275 15.67 11.61 7.86
C CYS A 275 16.85 10.83 8.49
N GLU A 276 18.02 10.81 7.85
CA GLU A 276 19.21 10.13 8.36
C GLU A 276 19.76 10.80 9.63
N LYS A 277 19.78 12.14 9.69
CA LYS A 277 20.17 12.87 10.91
C LYS A 277 19.25 12.53 12.08
N LEU A 278 17.94 12.51 11.86
CA LEU A 278 16.96 12.16 12.89
C LEU A 278 17.18 10.71 13.36
N PHE A 279 17.36 9.78 12.42
CA PHE A 279 17.59 8.37 12.71
C PHE A 279 18.85 8.14 13.57
N LYS A 280 19.92 8.90 13.36
CA LYS A 280 21.15 8.84 14.17
C LYS A 280 20.95 9.30 15.61
N VAL A 281 20.08 10.29 15.84
CA VAL A 281 19.80 10.85 17.18
C VAL A 281 18.85 9.94 17.99
N MET A 282 18.08 9.06 17.36
CA MET A 282 17.20 8.12 18.04
C MET A 282 17.99 7.17 18.96
N LYS A 283 17.65 7.17 20.26
CA LYS A 283 18.28 6.30 21.28
C LYS A 283 17.87 4.83 21.09
N GLU A 284 16.59 4.61 20.83
CA GLU A 284 16.00 3.30 20.59
C GLU A 284 15.43 3.27 19.18
N ARG A 285 15.55 2.11 18.51
CA ARG A 285 15.10 1.91 17.13
C ARG A 285 14.43 0.55 17.07
N ASN A 286 13.24 0.51 16.48
CA ASN A 286 12.53 -0.73 16.22
C ASN A 286 12.38 -0.97 14.72
N ILE A 287 11.69 -2.05 14.35
CA ILE A 287 11.39 -2.39 12.97
C ILE A 287 10.70 -1.25 12.20
N PHE A 288 9.85 -0.45 12.87
CA PHE A 288 9.19 0.69 12.24
C PHE A 288 10.16 1.83 11.93
N SER A 289 11.13 2.10 12.81
CA SER A 289 12.19 3.09 12.55
C SER A 289 13.01 2.70 11.33
N TRP A 290 13.45 1.44 11.26
CA TRP A 290 14.22 0.92 10.12
C TRP A 290 13.43 0.92 8.82
N ASN A 291 12.17 0.46 8.87
CA ASN A 291 11.30 0.46 7.70
C ASN A 291 10.98 1.88 7.22
N GLY A 292 10.82 2.85 8.13
CA GLY A 292 10.64 4.26 7.78
C GLY A 292 11.84 4.81 7.02
N LEU A 293 13.06 4.53 7.49
CA LEU A 293 14.29 4.94 6.85
C LEU A 293 14.47 4.28 5.47
N ILE A 294 14.38 2.95 5.41
CA ILE A 294 14.55 2.15 4.19
C ILE A 294 13.51 2.54 3.14
N ARG A 295 12.25 2.70 3.53
CA ARG A 295 11.19 3.18 2.63
C ARG A 295 11.46 4.60 2.13
N GLY A 296 11.96 5.47 3.00
CA GLY A 296 12.35 6.83 2.64
C GLY A 296 13.42 6.86 1.56
N TYR A 297 14.47 6.04 1.68
CA TYR A 297 15.47 5.90 0.63
C TYR A 297 14.87 5.33 -0.67
N ALA A 298 14.07 4.27 -0.57
CA ALA A 298 13.48 3.61 -1.74
C ALA A 298 12.53 4.51 -2.54
N HIS A 299 11.66 5.28 -1.88
CA HIS A 299 10.69 6.18 -2.54
C HIS A 299 11.36 7.37 -3.23
N ASN A 300 12.54 7.79 -2.75
CA ASN A 300 13.30 8.89 -3.33
C ASN A 300 14.38 8.44 -4.33
N GLY A 301 14.42 7.15 -4.69
CA GLY A 301 15.35 6.62 -5.70
C GLY A 301 16.79 6.38 -5.20
N HIS A 302 17.04 6.52 -3.90
CA HIS A 302 18.35 6.33 -3.27
C HIS A 302 18.58 4.84 -2.97
N PHE A 303 18.66 4.01 -4.00
CA PHE A 303 18.64 2.55 -3.87
C PHE A 303 19.92 1.97 -3.24
N VAL A 304 21.07 2.62 -3.40
CA VAL A 304 22.32 2.16 -2.76
C VAL A 304 22.21 2.30 -1.25
N GLU A 305 21.65 3.41 -0.78
CA GLU A 305 21.40 3.69 0.64
C GLU A 305 20.38 2.73 1.25
N VAL A 306 19.42 2.21 0.47
CA VAL A 306 18.54 1.12 0.90
C VAL A 306 19.35 -0.12 1.29
N LEU A 307 20.28 -0.55 0.43
CA LEU A 307 21.11 -1.73 0.69
C LEU A 307 22.06 -1.49 1.89
N CYS A 308 22.67 -0.30 1.97
CA CYS A 308 23.49 0.08 3.11
C CYS A 308 22.70 0.08 4.43
N ALA A 309 21.48 0.63 4.43
CA ALA A 309 20.62 0.67 5.61
C ALA A 309 20.17 -0.75 6.02
N PHE A 310 19.89 -1.62 5.06
CA PHE A 310 19.55 -3.02 5.31
C PHE A 310 20.74 -3.78 5.92
N ASN A 311 21.96 -3.62 5.39
CA ASN A 311 23.16 -4.21 5.97
C ASN A 311 23.42 -3.68 7.40
N ARG A 312 23.19 -2.38 7.64
CA ARG A 312 23.28 -1.78 8.98
C ARG A 312 22.25 -2.37 9.93
N MET A 313 21.03 -2.64 9.45
CA MET A 313 19.98 -3.28 10.22
C MET A 313 20.37 -4.71 10.63
N LEU A 314 20.95 -5.49 9.72
CA LEU A 314 21.38 -6.87 9.99
C LEU A 314 22.59 -6.96 10.93
N THR A 315 23.48 -5.97 10.93
CA THR A 315 24.75 -6.00 11.68
C THR A 315 24.67 -5.34 13.05
N VAL A 316 23.93 -4.24 13.18
CA VAL A 316 23.94 -3.38 14.38
C VAL A 316 22.66 -3.54 15.21
N SER A 317 21.58 -4.05 14.62
CA SER A 317 20.26 -4.04 15.24
C SER A 317 19.75 -5.45 15.53
N GLU A 318 19.07 -5.61 16.66
CA GLU A 318 18.35 -6.85 17.01
C GLU A 318 17.02 -6.99 16.24
N ALA A 319 16.54 -5.92 15.61
CA ALA A 319 15.31 -5.95 14.82
C ALA A 319 15.48 -6.80 13.56
N GLN A 320 14.65 -7.84 13.43
CA GLN A 320 14.62 -8.72 12.27
C GLN A 320 13.85 -8.09 11.10
N PRO A 321 14.38 -8.14 9.87
CA PRO A 321 13.66 -7.71 8.68
C PRO A 321 12.32 -8.42 8.54
N ASN A 322 11.28 -7.66 8.23
CA ASN A 322 9.94 -8.17 7.94
C ASN A 322 9.59 -8.00 6.46
N ASP A 323 8.39 -8.43 6.06
CA ASP A 323 7.95 -8.40 4.67
C ASP A 323 8.07 -7.01 4.02
N VAL A 324 7.76 -5.95 4.78
CA VAL A 324 7.88 -4.57 4.31
C VAL A 324 9.34 -4.18 4.07
N THR A 325 10.26 -4.63 4.94
CA THR A 325 11.70 -4.46 4.72
C THR A 325 12.11 -5.16 3.43
N LEU A 326 11.75 -6.44 3.27
CA LEU A 326 12.16 -7.27 2.15
C LEU A 326 11.68 -6.72 0.81
N VAL A 327 10.43 -6.29 0.70
CA VAL A 327 9.89 -5.71 -0.54
C VAL A 327 10.66 -4.47 -0.98
N ASN A 328 11.01 -3.57 -0.05
CA ASN A 328 11.78 -2.36 -0.38
C ASN A 328 13.22 -2.69 -0.79
N VAL A 329 13.85 -3.66 -0.13
CA VAL A 329 15.21 -4.11 -0.46
C VAL A 329 15.23 -4.82 -1.81
N LEU A 330 14.27 -5.71 -2.09
CA LEU A 330 14.12 -6.37 -3.38
C LEU A 330 13.90 -5.35 -4.52
N THR A 331 13.12 -4.31 -4.26
CA THR A 331 12.95 -3.19 -5.22
C THR A 331 14.28 -2.50 -5.50
N ALA A 332 15.10 -2.25 -4.47
CA ALA A 332 16.43 -1.68 -4.65
C ALA A 332 17.36 -2.61 -5.44
N CYS A 333 17.37 -3.91 -5.12
CA CYS A 333 18.13 -4.90 -5.89
C CYS A 333 17.71 -4.94 -7.36
N ALA A 334 16.40 -4.91 -7.63
CA ALA A 334 15.86 -4.91 -8.98
C ALA A 334 16.26 -3.66 -9.79
N ARG A 335 16.36 -2.50 -9.13
CA ARG A 335 16.74 -1.23 -9.75
C ARG A 335 18.24 -1.09 -9.98
N LEU A 336 19.05 -1.67 -9.10
CA LEU A 336 20.51 -1.65 -9.19
C LEU A 336 21.08 -2.84 -9.96
N GLY A 337 20.28 -3.87 -10.25
CA GLY A 337 20.76 -5.14 -10.78
C GLY A 337 21.62 -5.92 -9.77
N ALA A 338 21.42 -5.71 -8.47
CA ALA A 338 22.20 -6.33 -7.40
C ALA A 338 21.70 -7.77 -7.12
N LEU A 339 22.06 -8.68 -8.03
CA LEU A 339 21.58 -10.06 -8.04
C LEU A 339 22.05 -10.86 -6.82
N ASP A 340 23.28 -10.66 -6.36
CA ASP A 340 23.84 -11.47 -5.28
C ASP A 340 23.21 -11.07 -3.94
N MET A 341 23.05 -9.77 -3.69
CA MET A 341 22.22 -9.28 -2.59
C MET A 341 20.77 -9.81 -2.70
N GLY A 342 20.16 -9.76 -3.89
CA GLY A 342 18.82 -10.28 -4.12
C GLY A 342 18.66 -11.77 -3.76
N LYS A 343 19.66 -12.60 -4.10
CA LYS A 343 19.69 -14.02 -3.71
C LYS A 343 19.81 -14.21 -2.20
N ARG A 344 20.61 -13.41 -1.50
CA ARG A 344 20.72 -13.46 -0.03
C ARG A 344 19.39 -13.11 0.64
N VAL A 345 18.73 -12.06 0.15
CA VAL A 345 17.40 -11.65 0.62
C VAL A 345 16.38 -12.75 0.36
N HIS A 346 16.43 -13.42 -0.78
CA HIS A 346 15.58 -14.58 -1.06
C HIS A 346 15.85 -15.74 -0.10
N SER A 347 17.11 -16.10 0.16
CA SER A 347 17.46 -17.14 1.15
C SER A 347 16.95 -16.79 2.55
N TYR A 348 17.06 -15.53 2.96
CA TYR A 348 16.49 -15.06 4.21
C TYR A 348 14.96 -15.15 4.21
N ALA A 349 14.29 -14.71 3.14
CA ALA A 349 12.84 -14.81 2.97
C ALA A 349 12.35 -16.26 3.10
N VAL A 350 13.06 -17.21 2.47
CA VAL A 350 12.78 -18.66 2.60
C VAL A 350 12.86 -19.11 4.06
N SER A 351 13.88 -18.65 4.80
CA SER A 351 14.10 -19.04 6.20
C SER A 351 12.98 -18.57 7.16
N ILE A 352 12.32 -17.45 6.84
CA ILE A 352 11.20 -16.91 7.63
C ILE A 352 9.81 -17.35 7.12
N GLY A 353 9.75 -18.17 6.06
CA GLY A 353 8.49 -18.69 5.53
C GLY A 353 7.72 -17.75 4.61
N TYR A 354 8.39 -16.97 3.75
CA TYR A 354 7.72 -16.00 2.86
C TYR A 354 6.72 -16.57 1.85
N LYS A 355 6.62 -17.90 1.69
CA LYS A 355 5.78 -18.53 0.65
C LYS A 355 4.30 -18.13 0.77
N ASP A 356 3.88 -17.76 1.98
CA ASP A 356 2.53 -17.29 2.28
C ASP A 356 2.33 -15.79 1.94
N ASN A 357 3.41 -15.05 1.70
CA ASN A 357 3.37 -13.61 1.46
C ASN A 357 3.51 -13.26 -0.03
N ILE A 358 2.38 -12.92 -0.63
CA ILE A 358 2.27 -12.53 -2.04
C ILE A 358 3.11 -11.30 -2.41
N TYR A 359 3.30 -10.35 -1.49
CA TYR A 359 4.07 -9.14 -1.75
C TYR A 359 5.56 -9.43 -1.89
N VAL A 360 6.09 -10.30 -1.02
CA VAL A 360 7.49 -10.75 -1.10
C VAL A 360 7.70 -11.61 -2.35
N GLY A 361 6.75 -12.51 -2.66
CA GLY A 361 6.75 -13.30 -3.89
C GLY A 361 6.82 -12.43 -5.15
N ASN A 362 5.92 -11.45 -5.28
CA ASN A 362 5.91 -10.51 -6.40
C ASN A 362 7.22 -9.70 -6.50
N GLY A 363 7.76 -9.24 -5.36
CA GLY A 363 9.05 -8.54 -5.32
C GLY A 363 10.23 -9.40 -5.77
N LEU A 364 10.23 -10.70 -5.44
CA LEU A 364 11.26 -11.64 -5.88
C LEU A 364 11.19 -11.92 -7.38
N VAL A 365 9.98 -12.11 -7.93
CA VAL A 365 9.78 -12.27 -9.38
C VAL A 365 10.27 -11.04 -10.13
N ASP A 366 9.90 -9.83 -9.69
CA ASP A 366 10.36 -8.57 -10.30
C ASP A 366 11.88 -8.41 -10.21
N MET A 367 12.47 -8.71 -9.05
CA MET A 367 13.92 -8.64 -8.82
C MET A 367 14.69 -9.57 -9.74
N TYR A 368 14.32 -10.85 -9.81
CA TYR A 368 15.00 -11.81 -10.68
C TYR A 368 14.82 -11.48 -12.16
N ALA A 369 13.61 -11.07 -12.57
CA ALA A 369 13.35 -10.66 -13.94
C ALA A 369 14.21 -9.46 -14.33
N LYS A 370 14.29 -8.41 -13.51
CA LYS A 370 15.12 -7.22 -13.80
C LYS A 370 16.62 -7.46 -13.70
N CYS A 371 17.06 -8.40 -12.86
CA CYS A 371 18.46 -8.82 -12.81
C CYS A 371 18.86 -9.76 -13.97
N GLY A 372 17.93 -10.11 -14.87
CA GLY A 372 18.21 -10.91 -16.06
C GLY A 372 18.21 -12.43 -15.86
N VAL A 373 17.75 -12.93 -14.71
CA VAL A 373 17.67 -14.38 -14.42
C VAL A 373 16.22 -14.82 -14.42
N ILE A 374 15.62 -14.88 -15.61
CA ILE A 374 14.18 -15.09 -15.80
C ILE A 374 13.72 -16.50 -15.38
N GLU A 375 14.61 -17.48 -15.43
CA GLU A 375 14.34 -18.84 -14.97
C GLU A 375 14.03 -18.86 -13.47
N ASN A 376 14.84 -18.15 -12.67
CA ASN A 376 14.62 -18.02 -11.23
C ASN A 376 13.31 -17.26 -10.92
N ALA A 377 12.98 -16.24 -11.71
CA ALA A 377 11.71 -15.53 -11.57
C ALA A 377 10.51 -16.46 -11.82
N THR A 378 10.62 -17.32 -12.84
CA THR A 378 9.61 -18.32 -13.19
C THR A 378 9.48 -19.38 -12.09
N ASP A 379 10.59 -19.86 -11.54
CA ASP A 379 10.60 -20.81 -10.43
C ASP A 379 9.92 -20.25 -9.18
N VAL A 380 10.22 -18.98 -8.83
CA VAL A 380 9.55 -18.31 -7.71
C VAL A 380 8.06 -18.21 -7.98
N PHE A 381 7.66 -17.76 -9.17
CA PHE A 381 6.25 -17.63 -9.54
C PHE A 381 5.51 -18.97 -9.42
N ILE A 382 6.07 -20.06 -9.96
CA ILE A 382 5.47 -21.40 -9.87
C ILE A 382 5.26 -21.82 -8.41
N ARG A 383 6.25 -21.56 -7.54
CA ARG A 383 6.23 -21.94 -6.12
C ARG A 383 5.31 -21.12 -5.24
N MET A 384 4.78 -19.98 -5.70
CA MET A 384 3.80 -19.18 -4.94
C MET A 384 2.47 -19.92 -4.80
N GLU A 385 1.93 -20.01 -3.58
CA GLU A 385 0.65 -20.68 -3.31
C GLU A 385 -0.55 -19.88 -3.84
N VAL A 386 -0.52 -18.56 -3.61
CA VAL A 386 -1.54 -17.62 -4.07
C VAL A 386 -0.91 -16.65 -5.06
N LYS A 387 -1.58 -16.44 -6.20
CA LYS A 387 -1.17 -15.54 -7.27
C LYS A 387 -2.29 -14.55 -7.53
N ASP A 388 -1.97 -13.26 -7.52
CA ASP A 388 -2.90 -12.19 -7.84
C ASP A 388 -2.59 -11.61 -9.22
N LEU A 389 -3.39 -10.61 -9.62
CA LEU A 389 -3.18 -9.88 -10.86
C LEU A 389 -1.75 -9.33 -10.98
N ILE A 390 -1.16 -8.87 -9.88
CA ILE A 390 0.21 -8.34 -9.85
C ILE A 390 1.22 -9.46 -10.11
N SER A 391 1.05 -10.65 -9.52
CA SER A 391 1.90 -11.81 -9.78
C SER A 391 1.95 -12.17 -11.26
N TRP A 392 0.79 -12.28 -11.90
CA TRP A 392 0.67 -12.60 -13.33
C TRP A 392 1.27 -11.51 -14.21
N ASN A 393 0.94 -10.24 -13.92
CA ASN A 393 1.49 -9.10 -14.66
C ASN A 393 3.01 -9.02 -14.55
N THR A 394 3.57 -9.28 -13.37
CA THR A 394 5.01 -9.21 -13.14
C THR A 394 5.75 -10.27 -13.96
N ILE A 395 5.30 -11.53 -13.94
CA ILE A 395 5.96 -12.59 -14.70
C ILE A 395 5.76 -12.43 -16.22
N ILE A 396 4.55 -12.08 -16.69
CA ILE A 396 4.25 -11.88 -18.12
C ILE A 396 5.13 -10.76 -18.70
N ASN A 397 5.21 -9.63 -18.01
CA ASN A 397 6.08 -8.52 -18.44
C ASN A 397 7.57 -8.92 -18.38
N GLY A 398 7.98 -9.63 -17.33
CA GLY A 398 9.35 -10.14 -17.21
C GLY A 398 9.76 -10.99 -18.40
N VAL A 399 8.99 -12.04 -18.73
CA VAL A 399 9.32 -12.93 -19.86
C VAL A 399 9.22 -12.21 -21.21
N ALA A 400 8.31 -11.23 -21.36
CA ALA A 400 8.15 -10.44 -22.57
C ALA A 400 9.38 -9.58 -22.87
N VAL A 401 9.89 -8.86 -21.87
CA VAL A 401 11.09 -8.00 -21.99
C VAL A 401 12.34 -8.82 -22.33
N HIS A 402 12.41 -10.06 -21.83
CA HIS A 402 13.48 -11.02 -22.17
C HIS A 402 13.30 -11.71 -23.53
N GLY A 403 12.34 -11.28 -24.35
CA GLY A 403 12.09 -11.79 -25.69
C GLY A 403 11.45 -13.18 -25.73
N GLN A 404 11.03 -13.75 -24.59
CA GLN A 404 10.38 -15.06 -24.52
C GLN A 404 8.87 -14.96 -24.79
N ALA A 405 8.49 -14.45 -25.97
CA ALA A 405 7.10 -14.14 -26.26
C ALA A 405 6.15 -15.35 -26.19
N VAL A 406 6.63 -16.54 -26.59
CA VAL A 406 5.82 -17.77 -26.52
C VAL A 406 5.44 -18.07 -25.07
N ALA A 407 6.40 -17.96 -24.14
CA ALA A 407 6.15 -18.12 -22.72
C ALA A 407 5.18 -17.05 -22.18
N ALA A 408 5.34 -15.78 -22.61
CA ALA A 408 4.45 -14.69 -22.23
C ALA A 408 2.98 -14.97 -22.62
N LEU A 409 2.76 -15.42 -23.87
CA LEU A 409 1.42 -15.75 -24.37
C LEU A 409 0.84 -17.00 -23.71
N MET A 410 1.68 -17.99 -23.37
CA MET A 410 1.26 -19.15 -22.59
C MET A 410 0.81 -18.75 -21.17
N LEU A 411 1.59 -17.90 -20.49
CA LEU A 411 1.24 -17.38 -19.17
C LEU A 411 -0.05 -16.53 -19.21
N PHE A 412 -0.25 -15.75 -20.26
CA PHE A 412 -1.51 -15.01 -20.47
C PHE A 412 -2.73 -15.95 -20.59
N ASN A 413 -2.60 -17.06 -21.31
CA ASN A 413 -3.69 -18.04 -21.39
C ASN A 413 -3.92 -18.74 -20.04
N GLN A 414 -2.85 -19.12 -19.32
CA GLN A 414 -2.96 -19.69 -17.98
C GLN A 414 -3.64 -18.73 -16.98
N MET A 415 -3.36 -17.43 -17.08
CA MET A 415 -4.03 -16.40 -16.28
C MET A 415 -5.54 -16.38 -16.53
N ARG A 416 -5.96 -16.50 -17.80
CA ARG A 416 -7.38 -16.58 -18.18
C ARG A 416 -8.03 -17.87 -17.69
N ASP A 417 -7.34 -19.00 -17.81
CA ASP A 417 -7.80 -20.31 -17.33
C ASP A 417 -7.95 -20.32 -15.80
N ALA A 418 -7.10 -19.56 -15.08
CA ALA A 418 -7.21 -19.32 -13.65
C ALA A 418 -8.31 -18.30 -13.27
N CYS A 419 -9.14 -17.86 -14.23
CA CYS A 419 -10.21 -16.87 -14.06
C CYS A 419 -9.73 -15.51 -13.49
N VAL A 420 -8.46 -15.15 -13.68
CA VAL A 420 -7.95 -13.82 -13.30
C VAL A 420 -8.16 -12.88 -14.47
N ARG A 421 -8.95 -11.81 -14.27
CA ARG A 421 -9.28 -10.86 -15.33
C ARG A 421 -8.04 -10.04 -15.72
N PRO A 422 -7.61 -10.07 -16.99
CA PRO A 422 -6.57 -9.19 -17.51
C PRO A 422 -6.90 -7.70 -17.36
N ASP A 423 -5.89 -6.90 -17.04
CA ASP A 423 -5.96 -5.43 -17.01
C ASP A 423 -5.06 -4.80 -18.09
N GLY A 424 -4.99 -3.47 -18.13
CA GLY A 424 -4.13 -2.77 -19.09
C GLY A 424 -2.66 -3.17 -18.95
N ILE A 425 -2.17 -3.40 -17.72
CA ILE A 425 -0.78 -3.81 -17.49
C ILE A 425 -0.52 -5.20 -18.07
N THR A 426 -1.48 -6.12 -18.00
CA THR A 426 -1.38 -7.42 -18.65
C THR A 426 -1.19 -7.26 -20.17
N PHE A 427 -1.99 -6.41 -20.80
CA PHE A 427 -1.93 -6.20 -22.25
C PHE A 427 -0.66 -5.47 -22.68
N ILE A 428 -0.08 -4.59 -21.86
CA ILE A 428 1.26 -4.05 -22.12
C ILE A 428 2.28 -5.19 -22.27
N GLY A 429 2.28 -6.17 -21.36
CA GLY A 429 3.20 -7.32 -21.42
C GLY A 429 2.98 -8.20 -22.65
N VAL A 430 1.71 -8.48 -23.00
CA VAL A 430 1.35 -9.26 -24.19
C VAL A 430 1.76 -8.53 -25.48
N LEU A 431 1.49 -7.23 -25.59
CA LEU A 431 1.85 -6.44 -26.76
C LEU A 431 3.38 -6.26 -26.89
N CYS A 432 4.08 -6.11 -25.76
CA CYS A 432 5.54 -6.08 -25.71
C CYS A 432 6.12 -7.41 -26.21
N ALA A 433 5.58 -8.56 -25.78
CA ALA A 433 5.96 -9.87 -26.30
C ALA A 433 5.74 -9.97 -27.83
N CYS A 434 4.61 -9.47 -28.33
CA CYS A 434 4.39 -9.40 -29.78
C CYS A 434 5.43 -8.52 -30.48
N SER A 435 5.79 -7.37 -29.91
CA SER A 435 6.81 -6.45 -30.43
C SER A 435 8.19 -7.10 -30.55
N HIS A 436 8.65 -7.78 -29.50
CA HIS A 436 9.95 -8.45 -29.50
C HIS A 436 10.08 -9.57 -30.55
N MET A 437 8.97 -10.22 -30.93
CA MET A 437 8.95 -11.28 -31.95
C MET A 437 8.42 -10.82 -33.32
N GLY A 438 8.07 -9.54 -33.49
CA GLY A 438 7.51 -9.01 -34.73
C GLY A 438 6.16 -9.62 -35.13
N LEU A 439 5.35 -10.08 -34.18
CA LEU A 439 4.05 -10.73 -34.43
C LEU A 439 2.94 -9.69 -34.69
N VAL A 440 3.05 -8.95 -35.80
CA VAL A 440 2.20 -7.78 -36.10
C VAL A 440 0.70 -8.13 -36.07
N SER A 441 0.28 -9.18 -36.79
CA SER A 441 -1.13 -9.61 -36.82
C SER A 441 -1.67 -9.90 -35.41
N LYS A 442 -0.96 -10.72 -34.64
CA LYS A 442 -1.38 -11.08 -33.27
C LYS A 442 -1.40 -9.86 -32.35
N GLY A 443 -0.47 -8.92 -32.52
CA GLY A 443 -0.47 -7.67 -31.75
C GLY A 443 -1.76 -6.88 -31.96
N PHE A 444 -2.24 -6.75 -33.20
CA PHE A 444 -3.54 -6.13 -33.48
C PHE A 444 -4.72 -6.94 -32.93
N ASP A 445 -4.68 -8.28 -33.02
CA ASP A 445 -5.71 -9.14 -32.46
C ASP A 445 -5.84 -8.94 -30.94
N TYR A 446 -4.72 -8.91 -30.21
CA TYR A 446 -4.72 -8.66 -28.76
C TYR A 446 -5.11 -7.22 -28.40
N PHE A 447 -4.71 -6.23 -29.23
CA PHE A 447 -5.13 -4.84 -29.03
C PHE A 447 -6.66 -4.69 -29.18
N GLN A 448 -7.25 -5.39 -30.16
CA GLN A 448 -8.71 -5.43 -30.32
C GLN A 448 -9.41 -6.24 -29.22
N LEU A 449 -8.82 -7.36 -28.78
CA LEU A 449 -9.31 -8.16 -27.65
C LEU A 449 -9.44 -7.32 -26.38
N MET A 450 -8.43 -6.48 -26.10
CA MET A 450 -8.41 -5.57 -24.96
C MET A 450 -9.60 -4.58 -24.99
N VAL A 451 -9.89 -4.01 -26.15
CA VAL A 451 -10.96 -3.01 -26.32
C VAL A 451 -12.34 -3.66 -26.33
N ASN A 452 -12.52 -4.73 -27.12
CA ASN A 452 -13.83 -5.28 -27.43
C ASN A 452 -14.32 -6.24 -26.35
N GLU A 453 -13.48 -7.16 -25.89
CA GLU A 453 -13.88 -8.19 -24.91
C GLU A 453 -13.64 -7.76 -23.47
N HIS A 454 -12.52 -7.08 -23.18
CA HIS A 454 -12.20 -6.66 -21.82
C HIS A 454 -12.72 -5.26 -21.46
N SER A 455 -13.22 -4.51 -22.46
CA SER A 455 -13.72 -3.13 -22.33
C SER A 455 -12.70 -2.19 -21.67
N LEU A 456 -11.41 -2.38 -21.97
CA LEU A 456 -10.33 -1.55 -21.45
C LEU A 456 -10.05 -0.40 -22.41
N VAL A 457 -9.91 0.81 -21.87
CA VAL A 457 -9.56 2.00 -22.65
C VAL A 457 -8.05 2.01 -22.89
N PRO A 458 -7.57 1.95 -24.14
CA PRO A 458 -6.14 1.99 -24.43
C PRO A 458 -5.50 3.28 -23.91
N GLN A 459 -4.45 3.12 -23.10
CA GLN A 459 -3.58 4.21 -22.61
C GLN A 459 -2.35 4.38 -23.51
N ILE A 460 -1.59 5.46 -23.30
CA ILE A 460 -0.43 5.84 -24.11
C ILE A 460 0.61 4.71 -24.24
N GLU A 461 0.78 3.91 -23.19
CA GLU A 461 1.72 2.78 -23.16
C GLU A 461 1.32 1.67 -24.13
N HIS A 462 0.01 1.40 -24.29
CA HIS A 462 -0.49 0.38 -25.22
C HIS A 462 -0.24 0.81 -26.67
N TYR A 463 -0.52 2.08 -26.98
CA TYR A 463 -0.20 2.65 -28.27
C TYR A 463 1.31 2.64 -28.53
N GLY A 464 2.12 2.92 -27.50
CA GLY A 464 3.58 2.81 -27.58
C GLY A 464 4.06 1.41 -27.92
N CYS A 465 3.49 0.36 -27.33
CA CYS A 465 3.80 -1.03 -27.69
C CYS A 465 3.43 -1.36 -29.15
N MET A 466 2.29 -0.85 -29.64
CA MET A 466 1.87 -1.06 -31.04
C MET A 466 2.76 -0.32 -32.04
N VAL A 467 3.18 0.90 -31.72
CA VAL A 467 4.14 1.66 -32.53
C VAL A 467 5.50 0.97 -32.53
N ASP A 468 5.98 0.49 -31.37
CA ASP A 468 7.21 -0.31 -31.25
C ASP A 468 7.15 -1.56 -32.13
N LEU A 469 6.04 -2.31 -32.06
CA LEU A 469 5.79 -3.50 -32.87
C LEU A 469 5.87 -3.19 -34.38
N LEU A 470 5.17 -2.15 -34.86
CA LEU A 470 5.19 -1.76 -36.27
C LEU A 470 6.57 -1.26 -36.71
N ALA A 471 7.23 -0.46 -35.87
CA ALA A 471 8.54 0.11 -36.16
C ALA A 471 9.62 -0.97 -36.23
N ARG A 472 9.62 -1.93 -35.30
CA ARG A 472 10.55 -3.08 -35.28
C ARG A 472 10.27 -4.08 -36.41
N ALA A 473 9.03 -4.16 -36.90
CA ALA A 473 8.71 -4.95 -38.09
C ALA A 473 9.06 -4.23 -39.41
N GLY A 474 9.51 -2.96 -39.35
CA GLY A 474 9.87 -2.16 -40.51
C GLY A 474 8.70 -1.45 -41.20
N HIS A 475 7.49 -1.49 -40.63
CA HIS A 475 6.28 -0.86 -41.15
C HIS A 475 6.15 0.61 -40.71
N PHE A 476 7.14 1.45 -41.04
CA PHE A 476 7.23 2.84 -40.57
C PHE A 476 6.06 3.74 -40.99
N GLU A 477 5.57 3.59 -42.22
CA GLU A 477 4.41 4.37 -42.71
C GLU A 477 3.17 4.10 -41.86
N GLN A 478 2.88 2.82 -41.63
CA GLN A 478 1.77 2.40 -40.77
C GLN A 478 1.99 2.85 -39.32
N ALA A 479 3.23 2.81 -38.81
CA ALA A 479 3.55 3.26 -37.46
C ALA A 479 3.25 4.76 -37.27
N VAL A 480 3.65 5.61 -38.22
CA VAL A 480 3.38 7.05 -38.17
C VAL A 480 1.90 7.35 -38.39
N GLU A 481 1.23 6.64 -39.30
CA GLU A 481 -0.22 6.76 -39.48
C GLU A 481 -0.98 6.36 -38.19
N PHE A 482 -0.52 5.31 -37.52
CA PHE A 482 -1.10 4.85 -36.26
C PHE A 482 -0.93 5.91 -35.16
N VAL A 483 0.24 6.55 -35.06
CA VAL A 483 0.47 7.69 -34.15
C VAL A 483 -0.51 8.84 -34.44
N HIS A 484 -0.76 9.16 -35.71
CA HIS A 484 -1.71 10.21 -36.07
C HIS A 484 -3.17 9.87 -35.76
N LYS A 485 -3.54 8.59 -35.70
CA LYS A 485 -4.89 8.11 -35.34
C LYS A 485 -5.11 8.00 -33.84
N MET A 486 -4.09 8.19 -33.01
CA MET A 486 -4.23 8.12 -31.56
C MET A 486 -5.18 9.21 -31.02
N PRO A 487 -6.01 8.91 -30.00
CA PRO A 487 -6.91 9.89 -29.40
C PRO A 487 -6.19 10.86 -28.43
N MET A 488 -4.88 10.69 -28.23
CA MET A 488 -4.03 11.55 -27.40
C MET A 488 -2.70 11.86 -28.11
N PRO A 489 -2.02 12.98 -27.77
CA PRO A 489 -0.71 13.27 -28.33
C PRO A 489 0.32 12.22 -27.91
N ALA A 490 1.19 11.82 -28.85
CA ALA A 490 2.31 10.92 -28.56
C ALA A 490 3.37 11.60 -27.69
N ASP A 491 3.93 10.84 -26.74
CA ASP A 491 4.96 11.29 -25.81
C ASP A 491 6.38 11.11 -26.37
N SER A 492 7.37 11.50 -25.58
CA SER A 492 8.78 11.34 -25.94
C SER A 492 9.19 9.87 -26.10
N VAL A 493 8.55 8.94 -25.40
CA VAL A 493 8.89 7.50 -25.45
C VAL A 493 8.53 6.93 -26.82
N ILE A 494 7.33 7.20 -27.33
CA ILE A 494 6.88 6.71 -28.65
C ILE A 494 7.81 7.21 -29.76
N TRP A 495 8.14 8.50 -29.78
CA TRP A 495 9.03 9.05 -30.80
C TRP A 495 10.48 8.59 -30.67
N THR A 496 10.96 8.36 -29.44
CA THR A 496 12.31 7.78 -29.20
C THR A 496 12.38 6.35 -29.73
N THR A 497 11.32 5.56 -29.52
CA THR A 497 11.21 4.19 -30.05
C THR A 497 11.23 4.18 -31.58
N LEU A 498 10.47 5.06 -32.23
CA LEU A 498 10.51 5.24 -33.69
C LEU A 498 11.91 5.63 -34.18
N LEU A 499 12.56 6.59 -33.53
CA LEU A 499 13.91 7.04 -33.86
C LEU A 499 14.93 5.88 -33.76
N GLY A 500 14.83 5.07 -32.69
CA GLY A 500 15.66 3.88 -32.49
C GLY A 500 15.47 2.83 -33.60
N ALA A 501 14.22 2.52 -33.95
CA ALA A 501 13.92 1.59 -35.04
C ALA A 501 14.41 2.11 -36.40
N CYS A 502 14.32 3.42 -36.66
CA CYS A 502 14.83 4.03 -37.89
C CYS A 502 16.34 3.82 -38.08
N ARG A 503 17.11 3.71 -36.99
CA ARG A 503 18.53 3.38 -37.04
C ARG A 503 18.79 2.00 -37.60
N ILE A 504 18.02 1.01 -37.14
CA ILE A 504 18.15 -0.39 -37.59
C ILE A 504 17.91 -0.50 -39.10
N TYR A 505 16.87 0.18 -39.61
CA TYR A 505 16.47 0.11 -41.02
C TYR A 505 17.05 1.23 -41.90
N LYS A 506 17.93 2.08 -41.36
CA LYS A 506 18.55 3.24 -42.03
C LYS A 506 17.53 4.18 -42.70
N LYS A 507 16.36 4.35 -42.10
CA LYS A 507 15.26 5.19 -42.63
C LYS A 507 15.42 6.64 -42.19
N VAL A 508 16.29 7.37 -42.88
CA VAL A 508 16.68 8.75 -42.51
C VAL A 508 15.49 9.73 -42.50
N GLY A 509 14.54 9.62 -43.42
CA GLY A 509 13.38 10.53 -43.49
C GLY A 509 12.51 10.49 -42.23
N PHE A 510 12.14 9.29 -41.79
CA PHE A 510 11.37 9.10 -40.56
C PHE A 510 12.16 9.46 -39.30
N ALA A 511 13.48 9.23 -39.29
CA ALA A 511 14.35 9.64 -38.19
C ALA A 511 14.36 11.17 -37.98
N VAL A 512 14.36 11.94 -39.06
CA VAL A 512 14.28 13.42 -38.98
C VAL A 512 12.93 13.87 -38.43
N LEU A 513 11.83 13.28 -38.90
CA LEU A 513 10.49 13.56 -38.39
C LEU A 513 10.40 13.28 -36.88
N ALA A 514 10.88 12.12 -36.44
CA ALA A 514 10.88 11.73 -35.03
C ALA A 514 11.70 12.71 -34.18
N LEU A 515 12.88 13.15 -34.66
CA LEU A 515 13.69 14.12 -33.93
C LEU A 515 13.00 15.50 -33.83
N GLN A 516 12.35 15.96 -34.90
CA GLN A 516 11.62 17.24 -34.87
C GLN A 516 10.55 17.21 -33.76
N LYS A 517 9.79 16.12 -33.68
CA LYS A 517 8.80 15.92 -32.61
C LYS A 517 9.41 15.78 -31.22
N LEU A 518 10.55 15.09 -31.10
CA LEU A 518 11.28 15.01 -29.83
C LEU A 518 11.84 16.37 -29.39
N THR A 519 12.22 17.24 -30.32
CA THR A 519 12.74 18.58 -29.99
C THR A 519 11.61 19.50 -29.50
N GLU A 520 10.38 19.31 -30.00
CA GLU A 520 9.18 19.99 -29.47
C GLU A 520 8.82 19.53 -28.05
N LEU A 521 8.94 18.22 -27.77
CA LEU A 521 8.50 17.60 -26.51
C LEU A 521 9.56 17.62 -25.40
N ASP A 522 10.81 17.38 -25.74
CA ASP A 522 11.94 17.29 -24.82
C ASP A 522 13.18 17.98 -25.42
N PRO A 523 13.20 19.33 -25.40
CA PRO A 523 14.28 20.11 -26.02
C PRO A 523 15.64 19.85 -25.39
N ASN A 524 15.70 19.34 -24.16
CA ASN A 524 16.93 19.27 -23.35
C ASN A 524 17.58 17.88 -23.34
N ASN A 525 17.23 17.00 -24.28
CA ASN A 525 17.71 15.63 -24.29
C ASN A 525 18.79 15.39 -25.37
N PRO A 526 20.08 15.38 -24.99
CA PRO A 526 21.17 15.19 -25.95
C PRO A 526 21.19 13.81 -26.58
N ALA A 527 20.55 12.79 -25.97
CA ALA A 527 20.57 11.42 -26.50
C ALA A 527 19.85 11.31 -27.86
N ASN A 528 18.80 12.10 -28.07
CA ASN A 528 18.04 12.12 -29.32
C ASN A 528 18.88 12.64 -30.47
N HIS A 529 19.65 13.71 -30.23
CA HIS A 529 20.56 14.28 -31.21
C HIS A 529 21.73 13.34 -31.56
N VAL A 530 22.29 12.66 -30.55
CA VAL A 530 23.34 11.65 -30.75
C VAL A 530 22.82 10.48 -31.57
N THR A 531 21.60 10.02 -31.31
CA THR A 531 20.99 8.91 -32.06
C THR A 531 20.82 9.27 -33.52
N LEU A 532 20.33 10.48 -33.84
CA LEU A 532 20.24 10.92 -35.24
C LEU A 532 21.62 11.06 -35.90
N ALA A 533 22.63 11.58 -35.20
CA ALA A 533 23.99 11.66 -35.72
C ALA A 533 24.54 10.27 -36.07
N ASN A 534 24.26 9.25 -35.25
CA ASN A 534 24.62 7.88 -35.55
C ASN A 534 23.90 7.35 -36.80
N ILE A 535 22.60 7.63 -36.96
CA ILE A 535 21.83 7.26 -38.16
C ILE A 535 22.41 7.89 -39.42
N TYR A 536 22.80 9.17 -39.38
CA TYR A 536 23.48 9.83 -40.50
C TYR A 536 24.83 9.19 -40.80
N GLY A 537 25.60 8.81 -39.77
CA GLY A 537 26.84 8.05 -39.92
C GLY A 537 26.63 6.70 -40.60
N ASP A 538 25.64 5.93 -40.14
CA ASP A 538 25.27 4.60 -40.67
C ASP A 538 24.75 4.67 -42.13
N ALA A 539 24.27 5.84 -42.54
CA ALA A 539 23.86 6.19 -43.91
C ALA A 539 24.94 6.93 -44.72
N HIS A 540 26.17 7.04 -44.21
CA HIS A 540 27.32 7.72 -44.82
C HIS A 540 27.12 9.21 -45.15
N ARG A 541 26.22 9.91 -44.43
CA ARG A 541 25.90 11.33 -44.58
C ARG A 541 26.71 12.22 -43.63
N TRP A 542 28.04 12.19 -43.75
CA TRP A 542 28.97 12.88 -42.82
C TRP A 542 28.77 14.40 -42.71
N LYS A 543 28.27 15.06 -43.76
CA LYS A 543 27.94 16.50 -43.72
C LYS A 543 26.82 16.80 -42.73
N ASP A 544 25.83 15.93 -42.63
CA ASP A 544 24.70 16.11 -41.71
C ASP A 544 25.08 15.73 -40.28
N VAL A 545 26.00 14.77 -40.09
CA VAL A 545 26.64 14.50 -38.78
C VAL A 545 27.34 15.74 -38.25
N ALA A 546 28.10 16.45 -39.10
CA ALA A 546 28.78 17.67 -38.70
C ALA A 546 27.79 18.77 -38.27
N LYS A 547 26.71 18.98 -39.04
CA LYS A 547 25.63 19.92 -38.67
C LYS A 547 25.00 19.58 -37.33
N GLN A 548 24.74 18.29 -37.08
CA GLN A 548 24.14 17.84 -35.82
C GLN A 548 25.07 18.09 -34.61
N LYS A 549 26.38 17.88 -34.79
CA LYS A 549 27.37 18.19 -33.74
C LYS A 549 27.46 19.68 -33.43
N VAL A 550 27.32 20.54 -34.45
CA VAL A 550 27.26 21.99 -34.26
C VAL A 550 25.99 22.38 -33.50
N ALA A 551 24.83 21.88 -33.92
CA ALA A 551 23.56 22.11 -33.23
C ALA A 551 23.62 21.69 -31.74
N MET A 552 24.26 20.55 -31.43
CA MET A 552 24.45 20.11 -30.03
C MET A 552 25.41 21.01 -29.23
N ARG A 553 26.38 21.67 -29.88
CA ARG A 553 27.31 22.59 -29.22
C ARG A 553 26.62 23.92 -28.91
N ASP A 554 25.80 24.41 -29.84
CA ASP A 554 25.11 25.69 -29.74
C ASP A 554 23.99 25.66 -28.68
N THR A 555 23.43 24.49 -28.37
CA THR A 555 22.47 24.30 -27.27
C THR A 555 23.13 24.12 -25.90
N GLY A 556 24.46 24.11 -25.80
CA GLY A 556 25.18 23.98 -24.54
C GLY A 556 25.16 22.58 -23.91
N PHE A 557 24.74 21.55 -24.64
CA PHE A 557 24.64 20.19 -24.09
C PHE A 557 26.02 19.58 -23.83
N LYS A 558 26.19 19.04 -22.61
CA LYS A 558 27.32 18.15 -22.29
C LYS A 558 26.86 16.70 -22.49
N LYS A 559 27.64 15.92 -23.24
CA LYS A 559 27.44 14.48 -23.36
C LYS A 559 27.64 13.87 -21.96
N LEU A 560 26.57 13.38 -21.35
CA LEU A 560 26.68 12.58 -20.14
C LEU A 560 27.37 11.27 -20.53
N PRO A 561 28.52 10.93 -19.91
CA PRO A 561 29.14 9.63 -20.15
C PRO A 561 28.20 8.53 -19.66
N GLY A 562 27.94 7.55 -20.52
CA GLY A 562 27.29 6.32 -20.10
C GLY A 562 28.16 5.64 -19.04
N HIS A 563 27.52 5.04 -18.05
CA HIS A 563 28.19 4.22 -17.04
C HIS A 563 27.58 2.83 -17.02
N SER A 564 28.36 1.86 -16.54
CA SER A 564 27.88 0.52 -16.20
C SER A 564 28.19 0.28 -14.73
N SER A 565 27.31 -0.41 -14.03
CA SER A 565 27.50 -0.75 -12.62
C SER A 565 27.61 -2.25 -12.46
N ILE A 566 28.48 -2.70 -11.56
CA ILE A 566 28.59 -4.11 -11.16
C ILE A 566 28.61 -4.22 -9.63
N GLU A 567 28.07 -5.30 -9.09
CA GLU A 567 28.18 -5.64 -7.67
C GLU A 567 29.51 -6.37 -7.44
N VAL A 568 30.35 -5.84 -6.54
CA VAL A 568 31.61 -6.45 -6.10
C VAL A 568 31.70 -6.33 -4.58
N ASP A 569 31.91 -7.46 -3.90
CA ASP A 569 32.06 -7.49 -2.43
C ASP A 569 30.93 -6.74 -1.69
N ASP A 570 29.68 -6.96 -2.11
CA ASP A 570 28.45 -6.34 -1.56
C ASP A 570 28.31 -4.83 -1.78
N HIS A 571 29.13 -4.25 -2.66
CA HIS A 571 29.06 -2.85 -3.05
C HIS A 571 28.81 -2.73 -4.56
N VAL A 572 27.93 -1.81 -4.95
CA VAL A 572 27.72 -1.49 -6.36
C VAL A 572 28.79 -0.48 -6.78
N ALA A 573 29.68 -0.91 -7.68
CA ALA A 573 30.72 -0.06 -8.26
C ALA A 573 30.29 0.42 -9.64
N GLU A 574 30.30 1.74 -9.85
CA GLU A 574 30.02 2.37 -11.14
C GLU A 574 31.30 2.59 -11.96
N PHE A 575 31.23 2.31 -13.25
CA PHE A 575 32.32 2.45 -14.21
C PHE A 575 31.89 3.38 -15.34
N TYR A 576 32.59 4.50 -15.48
CA TYR A 576 32.38 5.43 -16.58
C TYR A 576 33.38 5.16 -17.70
N CYS A 577 33.06 5.58 -18.92
CA CYS A 577 34.00 5.48 -20.04
C CYS A 577 35.28 6.29 -19.72
N PHE A 578 36.44 5.63 -19.76
CA PHE A 578 37.76 6.16 -19.35
C PHE A 578 37.89 6.51 -17.86
N ASP A 579 37.09 5.91 -16.99
CA ASP A 579 37.19 6.14 -15.55
C ASP A 579 38.39 5.41 -14.93
N GLU A 580 39.13 6.13 -14.09
CA GLU A 580 40.24 5.60 -13.31
C GLU A 580 40.00 5.67 -11.79
N ARG A 581 38.81 6.10 -11.35
CA ARG A 581 38.47 6.31 -9.92
C ARG A 581 38.45 5.03 -9.08
N HIS A 582 38.35 3.85 -9.68
CA HIS A 582 38.26 2.59 -8.94
C HIS A 582 39.60 2.24 -8.26
N ALA A 583 39.58 1.80 -7.00
CA ALA A 583 40.81 1.49 -6.25
C ALA A 583 41.69 0.42 -6.93
N LYS A 584 41.07 -0.46 -7.74
CA LYS A 584 41.73 -1.52 -8.51
C LYS A 584 41.93 -1.19 -10.01
N THR A 585 41.84 0.07 -10.43
CA THR A 585 41.92 0.50 -11.85
C THR A 585 43.08 -0.15 -12.61
N HIS A 586 44.30 -0.13 -12.07
CA HIS A 586 45.48 -0.71 -12.75
C HIS A 586 45.33 -2.22 -13.01
N ALA A 587 44.77 -2.97 -12.07
CA ALA A 587 44.55 -4.40 -12.23
C ALA A 587 43.44 -4.68 -13.27
N ILE A 588 42.37 -3.88 -13.25
CA ILE A 588 41.25 -3.99 -14.21
C ILE A 588 41.73 -3.71 -15.63
N TYR A 589 42.42 -2.59 -15.86
CA TYR A 589 42.97 -2.27 -17.18
C TYR A 589 44.09 -3.24 -17.61
N GLY A 590 44.85 -3.80 -16.66
CA GLY A 590 45.81 -4.86 -16.92
C GLY A 590 45.13 -6.13 -17.44
N ALA A 591 44.07 -6.58 -16.76
CA ALA A 591 43.26 -7.73 -17.17
C ALA A 591 42.57 -7.47 -18.51
N LEU A 592 42.00 -6.28 -18.73
CA LEU A 592 41.36 -5.88 -19.99
C LEU A 592 42.37 -5.93 -21.16
N LYS A 593 43.58 -5.40 -20.97
CA LYS A 593 44.66 -5.50 -21.97
C LYS A 593 45.07 -6.95 -22.23
N GLY A 594 45.07 -7.80 -21.20
CA GLY A 594 45.29 -9.24 -21.35
C GLY A 594 44.22 -9.89 -22.23
N LEU A 595 42.94 -9.64 -21.92
CA LEU A 595 41.79 -10.14 -22.66
C LEU A 595 41.77 -9.68 -24.11
N MET A 596 42.10 -8.40 -24.38
CA MET A 596 42.19 -7.87 -25.74
C MET A 596 43.33 -8.51 -26.53
N LYS A 597 44.49 -8.79 -25.90
CA LYS A 597 45.58 -9.52 -26.55
C LYS A 597 45.16 -10.94 -26.93
N THR A 598 44.39 -11.62 -26.08
CA THR A 598 43.87 -12.96 -26.37
C THR A 598 42.74 -12.96 -27.42
N SER A 599 41.89 -11.92 -27.49
CA SER A 599 40.84 -11.86 -28.51
C SER A 599 41.41 -11.57 -29.91
N ILE A 600 42.45 -10.74 -30.00
CA ILE A 600 43.15 -10.46 -31.28
C ILE A 600 43.87 -11.71 -31.81
N SER A 601 44.23 -12.68 -30.95
CA SER A 601 44.79 -13.96 -31.39
C SER A 601 43.76 -14.99 -31.88
N CYS A 602 42.45 -14.76 -31.69
CA CYS A 602 41.39 -15.67 -32.16
C CYS A 602 40.67 -15.22 -33.44
N ASP A 603 40.82 -13.96 -33.88
CA ASP A 603 40.21 -13.42 -35.11
C ASP A 603 41.27 -12.92 -36.10
N THR A 604 42.00 -13.83 -36.74
CA THR A 604 42.83 -13.50 -37.92
C THR A 604 42.01 -13.48 -39.22
N SER A 605 40.92 -12.70 -39.27
CA SER A 605 40.18 -12.45 -40.51
C SER A 605 39.58 -11.04 -40.68
N TRP A 606 39.93 -10.07 -39.83
CA TRP A 606 39.58 -8.65 -40.04
C TRP A 606 40.83 -7.77 -40.09
N ASN A 607 41.49 -7.76 -41.24
CA ASN A 607 42.43 -6.70 -41.60
C ASN A 607 41.73 -5.65 -42.47
N LEU A 608 42.18 -4.41 -42.33
CA LEU A 608 41.74 -3.15 -42.97
C LEU A 608 40.60 -2.49 -42.16
N ILE A 609 40.78 -1.36 -41.47
CA ILE A 609 41.32 -0.08 -41.94
C ILE A 609 41.80 0.73 -40.71
N ASN A 610 43.07 1.15 -40.73
CA ASN A 610 43.71 2.28 -40.02
C ASN A 610 45.10 2.34 -40.68
N GLU A 611 45.42 3.27 -41.56
CA GLU A 611 45.75 4.70 -41.36
C GLU A 611 46.14 5.30 -42.74
N PRO A 612 46.43 6.61 -42.88
CA PRO A 612 46.54 7.66 -41.84
C PRO A 612 45.48 8.76 -41.90
#